data_AF-A0A4D5RL10-F1
#
_entry.id   AF-A0A4D5RL10-F1
#
_cell.length_a   1.000
_cell.length_b   1.000
_cell.length_c   1.000
_cell.angle_alpha   90.00
_cell.angle_beta   90.00
_cell.angle_gamma   90.00
#
_symmetry.space_group_name_H-M   'P 1'
#
loop_
_entity.id
_entity.type
_entity.pdbx_description
1 polymer ?
#
loop_
_entity_poly.entity_id
_entity_poly.type
_entity_poly.pdbx_seq_one_letter_code
_entity_poly.pdbx_strand_id
1 'polypeptide(L)'
;KNASVCPVEEKRVPSHDFVIDLEASGPSTDTGGSVLTNELDLRAASETCVPDDFTRLDVPSEYWSSHRIPDYTGIVYYKLKIGENQNIESERVVLLFRDDGPGVAYSAHLCGHLVDAGRIASCEKANRLLRKFDSYRLCRRALPAGGMPRSSLTNGLEAQVTVHEGTYFSKRCAGKEPSEGQVCVSCRYTRKALLTRRSRLKRSTGRNLLSAAQKLRLARQKNKRLSSRVGNLKKQLCKMQENASKPEGVLEAEISALNPKQQECVQQCFSAVKKKSSKGNKYTKAWVLECILMKMKGAELYEHLRSHNIISLPSKSTLKRYLRTNKTAFGFSHKVLRQLKKRTRHISSFKLRNGLLVDEVKLSKHLYVTSSGRIEGFVDLGHFTAEEQDISCDHGMIVMFVPFPGKWTQVIGAFATRGNVKAEMLAKILIEATILAEASGLVGFITCDGASWNRRMWNILGIVVKAKLCAAVNTLWIHLGSCFSYRISHIY
;
A
#
# COMPACT_ATOMS: atom_id res chain seq x y z
N LYS A 1 -51.41 -3.84 -5.02
CA LYS A 1 -50.75 -3.96 -6.34
C LYS A 1 -49.28 -4.24 -6.08
N ASN A 2 -48.85 -5.40 -6.52
CA ASN A 2 -47.59 -6.07 -6.22
C ASN A 2 -46.35 -5.25 -6.58
N ALA A 3 -45.33 -5.31 -5.72
CA ALA A 3 -43.94 -5.32 -6.15
C ALA A 3 -43.13 -6.14 -5.15
N SER A 4 -42.70 -7.29 -5.65
CA SER A 4 -41.97 -8.37 -5.01
C SER A 4 -40.55 -7.98 -4.63
N VAL A 5 -40.14 -8.41 -3.44
CA VAL A 5 -38.77 -8.47 -2.95
C VAL A 5 -38.02 -9.57 -3.72
N CYS A 6 -36.93 -9.22 -4.40
CA CYS A 6 -35.97 -10.19 -4.92
C CYS A 6 -34.72 -10.24 -4.01
N PRO A 7 -34.17 -11.43 -3.70
CA PRO A 7 -32.94 -11.57 -2.93
C PRO A 7 -31.70 -11.39 -3.82
N VAL A 8 -30.65 -10.76 -3.27
CA VAL A 8 -29.34 -10.65 -3.91
C VAL A 8 -28.51 -11.87 -3.53
N GLU A 9 -28.19 -12.70 -4.51
CA GLU A 9 -27.27 -13.83 -4.42
C GLU A 9 -25.83 -13.38 -4.18
N GLU A 10 -25.20 -13.97 -3.16
CA GLU A 10 -23.75 -13.96 -2.94
C GLU A 10 -23.03 -14.71 -4.07
N LYS A 11 -22.26 -14.00 -4.89
CA LYS A 11 -21.25 -14.61 -5.77
C LYS A 11 -19.86 -14.46 -5.15
N ARG A 12 -19.31 -15.60 -4.72
CA ARG A 12 -17.87 -15.82 -4.45
C ARG A 12 -17.05 -15.51 -5.70
N VAL A 13 -16.02 -14.70 -5.55
CA VAL A 13 -14.94 -14.51 -6.55
C VAL A 13 -13.66 -15.13 -5.98
N PRO A 14 -12.83 -15.83 -6.77
CA PRO A 14 -11.75 -16.67 -6.26
C PRO A 14 -10.51 -15.87 -5.88
N SER A 15 -9.80 -16.40 -4.88
CA SER A 15 -8.44 -16.06 -4.47
C SER A 15 -7.44 -16.24 -5.61
N HIS A 16 -6.74 -15.18 -5.98
CA HIS A 16 -5.54 -15.28 -6.83
C HIS A 16 -4.29 -15.30 -5.94
N ASP A 17 -3.51 -16.34 -6.17
CA ASP A 17 -2.28 -16.70 -5.49
C ASP A 17 -1.16 -15.66 -5.62
N PHE A 18 -0.40 -15.59 -4.53
CA PHE A 18 0.86 -14.90 -4.36
C PHE A 18 1.89 -15.33 -5.41
N VAL A 19 2.49 -14.35 -6.09
CA VAL A 19 3.70 -14.54 -6.90
C VAL A 19 4.91 -14.14 -6.06
N ILE A 20 5.87 -15.06 -6.02
CA ILE A 20 7.13 -15.03 -5.28
C ILE A 20 8.11 -14.03 -5.93
N ASP A 21 8.62 -13.11 -5.12
CA ASP A 21 9.81 -12.31 -5.39
C ASP A 21 11.05 -13.22 -5.40
N LEU A 22 11.82 -13.18 -6.50
CA LEU A 22 13.17 -13.71 -6.56
C LEU A 22 14.11 -12.61 -7.07
N GLU A 23 14.72 -11.94 -6.10
CA GLU A 23 15.90 -11.09 -6.29
C GLU A 23 17.06 -11.96 -6.80
N ALA A 24 17.61 -11.61 -7.96
CA ALA A 24 18.86 -12.18 -8.46
C ALA A 24 19.94 -11.09 -8.43
N SER A 25 20.77 -11.17 -7.39
CA SER A 25 22.06 -10.50 -7.25
C SER A 25 22.99 -10.88 -8.41
N GLY A 26 23.49 -9.89 -9.15
CA GLY A 26 24.51 -10.09 -10.18
C GLY A 26 25.92 -10.25 -9.59
N PRO A 27 26.88 -10.83 -10.34
CA PRO A 27 28.28 -10.70 -10.01
C PRO A 27 28.99 -9.69 -10.91
N SER A 28 29.84 -8.95 -10.21
CA SER A 28 30.95 -8.09 -10.58
C SER A 28 31.74 -8.50 -11.82
N THR A 29 32.05 -7.49 -12.62
CA THR A 29 33.19 -7.42 -13.53
C THR A 29 34.50 -7.55 -12.77
N ASP A 30 35.40 -8.41 -13.23
CA ASP A 30 36.82 -8.08 -13.16
C ASP A 30 37.58 -8.64 -14.36
N THR A 31 38.51 -7.81 -14.80
CA THR A 31 39.29 -7.88 -16.03
C THR A 31 40.58 -8.66 -15.81
N GLY A 32 40.94 -9.54 -16.75
CA GLY A 32 42.27 -10.14 -16.81
C GLY A 32 42.44 -10.91 -18.11
N GLY A 33 43.06 -10.26 -19.10
CA GLY A 33 43.41 -10.91 -20.36
C GLY A 33 44.66 -11.76 -20.22
N SER A 34 44.65 -12.92 -20.87
CA SER A 34 45.86 -13.51 -21.43
C SER A 34 45.48 -14.36 -22.64
N VAL A 35 45.95 -13.90 -23.80
CA VAL A 35 45.99 -14.64 -25.05
C VAL A 35 46.93 -15.82 -24.84
N LEU A 36 46.45 -17.05 -25.01
CA LEU A 36 47.34 -18.20 -25.25
C LEU A 36 46.82 -18.99 -26.45
N THR A 37 47.71 -19.00 -27.44
CA THR A 37 47.66 -19.65 -28.73
C THR A 37 47.67 -21.18 -28.59
N ASN A 38 46.99 -21.84 -29.51
CA ASN A 38 47.14 -23.27 -29.78
C ASN A 38 48.57 -23.54 -30.23
N GLU A 39 49.40 -24.15 -29.39
CA GLU A 39 50.49 -25.01 -29.82
C GLU A 39 50.54 -26.24 -28.91
N LEU A 40 50.48 -27.41 -29.56
CA LEU A 40 50.71 -28.72 -28.96
C LEU A 40 52.20 -28.84 -28.66
N ASP A 41 52.60 -28.53 -27.43
CA ASP A 41 53.95 -28.78 -26.96
C ASP A 41 54.06 -30.25 -26.51
N LEU A 42 54.57 -31.08 -27.41
CA LEU A 42 55.03 -32.45 -27.14
C LEU A 42 56.36 -32.37 -26.39
N ARG A 43 56.35 -32.67 -25.08
CA ARG A 43 57.57 -33.00 -24.32
C ARG A 43 57.37 -34.25 -23.46
N ALA A 44 58.47 -35.00 -23.36
CA ALA A 44 58.57 -36.41 -23.02
C ALA A 44 58.18 -36.80 -21.59
N ALA A 45 57.44 -37.91 -21.52
CA ALA A 45 57.45 -39.02 -20.57
C ALA A 45 57.82 -38.79 -19.09
N SER A 46 56.84 -39.08 -18.22
CA SER A 46 57.02 -40.05 -17.14
C SER A 46 55.77 -40.92 -17.02
N GLU A 47 55.94 -42.24 -17.04
CA GLU A 47 54.88 -43.23 -16.91
C GLU A 47 54.14 -43.09 -15.57
N THR A 48 53.02 -42.39 -15.57
CA THR A 48 51.99 -42.53 -14.54
C THR A 48 50.66 -42.78 -15.22
N CYS A 49 50.39 -44.05 -15.52
CA CYS A 49 49.14 -44.48 -16.11
C CYS A 49 47.97 -44.15 -15.17
N VAL A 50 46.78 -43.88 -15.75
CA VAL A 50 45.52 -43.88 -15.01
C VAL A 50 45.37 -45.26 -14.35
N PRO A 51 44.93 -45.35 -13.07
CA PRO A 51 44.79 -46.64 -12.39
C PRO A 51 43.94 -47.61 -13.22
N ASP A 52 44.33 -48.89 -13.27
CA ASP A 52 43.68 -49.91 -14.11
C ASP A 52 42.17 -50.00 -13.87
N ASP A 53 41.71 -49.68 -12.67
CA ASP A 53 40.29 -49.68 -12.31
C ASP A 53 39.44 -48.69 -13.13
N PHE A 54 40.03 -47.62 -13.68
CA PHE A 54 39.35 -46.64 -14.53
C PHE A 54 39.41 -47.01 -16.02
N THR A 55 40.05 -48.13 -16.37
CA THR A 55 40.17 -48.59 -17.76
C THR A 55 39.00 -49.47 -18.19
N ARG A 56 38.26 -50.02 -17.22
CA ARG A 56 37.06 -50.85 -17.41
C ARG A 56 35.86 -50.28 -16.63
N LEU A 57 35.47 -49.05 -16.95
CA LEU A 57 34.24 -48.45 -16.43
C LEU A 57 32.99 -49.09 -17.04
N ASP A 58 31.90 -49.06 -16.26
CA ASP A 58 30.57 -49.51 -16.69
C ASP A 58 29.96 -48.43 -17.59
N VAL A 59 29.88 -48.72 -18.89
CA VAL A 59 29.43 -47.76 -19.88
C VAL A 59 27.89 -47.71 -19.96
N PRO A 60 27.27 -46.52 -20.11
CA PRO A 60 25.81 -46.39 -20.01
C PRO A 60 24.99 -47.09 -21.10
N SER A 61 25.59 -47.36 -22.26
CA SER A 61 24.96 -48.07 -23.38
C SER A 61 26.00 -48.71 -24.29
N GLU A 62 25.58 -49.65 -25.14
CA GLU A 62 26.42 -50.36 -26.12
C GLU A 62 27.09 -49.42 -27.15
N TYR A 63 26.60 -48.19 -27.26
CA TYR A 63 27.13 -47.17 -28.18
C TYR A 63 28.33 -46.39 -27.62
N TRP A 64 28.72 -46.66 -26.37
CA TRP A 64 29.93 -46.09 -25.79
C TRP A 64 31.11 -47.03 -26.04
N SER A 65 32.22 -46.45 -26.45
CA SER A 65 33.49 -47.16 -26.60
C SER A 65 34.58 -46.42 -25.84
N SER A 66 35.65 -47.14 -25.51
CA SER A 66 36.82 -46.55 -24.87
C SER A 66 38.07 -46.84 -25.66
N HIS A 67 38.97 -45.87 -25.75
CA HIS A 67 40.23 -46.00 -26.45
C HIS A 67 41.35 -45.35 -25.64
N ARG A 68 42.52 -46.00 -25.60
CA ARG A 68 43.77 -45.39 -25.11
C ARG A 68 44.47 -44.75 -26.30
N ILE A 69 44.68 -43.44 -26.25
CA ILE A 69 45.38 -42.73 -27.32
C ILE A 69 46.89 -42.87 -27.07
N PRO A 70 47.68 -43.37 -28.04
CA PRO A 70 49.15 -43.33 -27.95
C PRO A 70 49.60 -41.88 -27.70
N ASP A 71 50.52 -41.67 -26.78
CA ASP A 71 51.03 -40.34 -26.35
C ASP A 71 50.10 -39.49 -25.46
N TYR A 72 48.96 -40.01 -25.01
CA TYR A 72 48.10 -39.36 -24.01
C TYR A 72 48.04 -40.18 -22.71
N THR A 73 48.36 -39.56 -21.57
CA THR A 73 48.29 -40.17 -20.22
C THR A 73 46.84 -40.24 -19.71
N GLY A 74 45.95 -40.82 -20.53
CA GLY A 74 44.53 -40.87 -20.25
C GLY A 74 43.75 -41.89 -21.08
N ILE A 75 42.51 -42.13 -20.67
CA ILE A 75 41.53 -42.95 -21.38
C ILE A 75 40.38 -42.08 -21.87
N VAL A 76 39.95 -42.31 -23.11
CA VAL A 76 38.85 -41.58 -23.72
C VAL A 76 37.64 -42.50 -23.78
N TYR A 77 36.55 -42.09 -23.16
CA TYR A 77 35.22 -42.68 -23.34
C TYR A 77 34.43 -41.82 -24.30
N TYR A 78 33.89 -42.40 -25.37
CA TYR A 78 33.16 -41.64 -26.36
C TYR A 78 31.93 -42.38 -26.87
N LYS A 79 30.96 -41.60 -27.36
CA LYS A 79 29.81 -42.04 -28.12
C LYS A 79 29.80 -41.30 -29.45
N LEU A 80 29.88 -42.05 -30.54
CA LEU A 80 29.93 -41.51 -31.90
C LEU A 80 28.57 -41.63 -32.57
N LYS A 81 28.31 -40.75 -33.52
CA LYS A 81 27.14 -40.78 -34.39
C LYS A 81 27.58 -40.62 -35.84
N ILE A 82 26.92 -41.31 -36.76
CA ILE A 82 27.11 -41.07 -38.19
C ILE A 82 26.26 -39.86 -38.59
N GLY A 83 26.91 -38.80 -39.08
CA GLY A 83 26.27 -37.59 -39.59
C GLY A 83 25.63 -37.79 -40.96
N GLU A 84 24.85 -36.81 -41.41
CA GLU A 84 24.11 -36.85 -42.70
C GLU A 84 25.04 -37.00 -43.93
N ASN A 85 26.32 -36.62 -43.80
CA ASN A 85 27.32 -36.71 -44.86
C ASN A 85 28.20 -37.98 -44.77
N GLN A 86 27.77 -39.01 -44.04
CA GLN A 86 28.56 -40.22 -43.74
C GLN A 86 29.86 -39.96 -42.95
N ASN A 87 30.05 -38.76 -42.40
CA ASN A 87 31.15 -38.46 -41.49
C ASN A 87 30.83 -38.96 -40.07
N ILE A 88 31.85 -39.47 -39.38
CA ILE A 88 31.76 -39.86 -37.98
C ILE A 88 31.85 -38.60 -37.11
N GLU A 89 30.76 -38.29 -36.40
CA GLU A 89 30.60 -37.14 -35.51
C GLU A 89 30.72 -37.58 -34.04
N SER A 90 31.42 -36.78 -33.23
CA SER A 90 31.61 -37.05 -31.80
C SER A 90 30.44 -36.46 -30.99
N GLU A 91 29.55 -37.33 -30.52
CA GLU A 91 28.34 -36.91 -29.82
C GLU A 91 28.67 -36.56 -28.35
N ARG A 92 29.41 -37.44 -27.68
CA ARG A 92 29.84 -37.30 -26.28
C ARG A 92 31.27 -37.81 -26.16
N VAL A 93 32.12 -37.06 -25.46
CA VAL A 93 33.51 -37.44 -25.18
C VAL A 93 33.83 -37.11 -23.74
N VAL A 94 34.30 -38.10 -22.98
CA VAL A 94 34.80 -37.94 -21.61
C VAL A 94 36.23 -38.40 -21.59
N LEU A 95 37.14 -37.45 -21.37
CA LEU A 95 38.57 -37.68 -21.22
C LEU A 95 38.86 -37.86 -19.74
N LEU A 96 39.49 -38.97 -19.36
CA LEU A 96 40.04 -39.18 -18.02
C LEU A 96 41.55 -39.20 -18.14
N PHE A 97 42.24 -38.37 -17.38
CA PHE A 97 43.70 -38.25 -17.44
C PHE A 97 44.28 -38.01 -16.05
N ARG A 98 45.57 -38.32 -15.90
CA ARG A 98 46.29 -38.10 -14.65
C ARG A 98 47.11 -36.82 -14.73
N ASP A 99 47.07 -36.04 -13.65
CA ASP A 99 47.90 -34.85 -13.44
C ASP A 99 48.48 -34.89 -12.01
N ASP A 100 49.22 -33.85 -11.60
CA ASP A 100 49.94 -33.78 -10.32
C ASP A 100 49.02 -33.68 -9.07
N GLY A 101 47.69 -33.67 -9.24
CA GLY A 101 46.74 -33.53 -8.13
C GLY A 101 46.14 -34.86 -7.63
N PRO A 102 45.44 -34.85 -6.48
CA PRO A 102 44.81 -36.04 -5.94
C PRO A 102 43.62 -36.50 -6.80
N GLY A 103 43.62 -37.78 -7.20
CA GLY A 103 42.57 -38.42 -8.00
C GLY A 103 42.83 -38.38 -9.52
N VAL A 104 41.80 -38.71 -10.31
CA VAL A 104 41.84 -38.68 -11.78
C VAL A 104 41.10 -37.43 -12.27
N ALA A 105 41.76 -36.61 -13.09
CA ALA A 105 41.12 -35.45 -13.70
C ALA A 105 40.25 -35.88 -14.88
N TYR A 106 39.17 -35.14 -15.12
CA TYR A 106 38.32 -35.37 -16.29
C TYR A 106 37.97 -34.08 -17.01
N SER A 107 37.73 -34.21 -18.32
CA SER A 107 37.01 -33.21 -19.11
C SER A 107 35.92 -33.88 -19.93
N ALA A 108 34.71 -33.35 -19.85
CA ALA A 108 33.55 -33.90 -20.52
C ALA A 108 33.02 -32.90 -21.55
N HIS A 109 32.91 -33.38 -22.79
CA HIS A 109 32.57 -32.62 -23.96
C HIS A 109 31.28 -33.17 -24.59
N LEU A 110 30.35 -32.27 -24.93
CA LEU A 110 29.13 -32.59 -25.68
C LEU A 110 29.17 -31.83 -27.01
N CYS A 111 29.12 -32.54 -28.14
CA CYS A 111 29.25 -31.96 -29.48
C CYS A 111 30.46 -31.00 -29.61
N GLY A 112 31.61 -31.37 -29.04
CA GLY A 112 32.84 -30.57 -29.06
C GLY A 112 32.88 -29.36 -28.11
N HIS A 113 31.84 -29.13 -27.29
CA HIS A 113 31.85 -28.09 -26.25
C HIS A 113 32.21 -28.69 -24.89
N LEU A 114 33.17 -28.07 -24.19
CA LEU A 114 33.47 -28.41 -22.79
C LEU A 114 32.25 -28.06 -21.93
N VAL A 115 31.67 -29.08 -21.31
CA VAL A 115 30.46 -28.95 -20.47
C VAL A 115 30.80 -29.01 -18.99
N ASP A 116 31.82 -29.77 -18.63
CA ASP A 116 32.24 -29.99 -17.26
C ASP A 116 33.70 -30.47 -17.23
N ALA A 117 34.42 -30.11 -16.19
CA ALA A 117 35.76 -30.60 -15.91
C ALA A 117 35.97 -30.64 -14.40
N GLY A 118 36.72 -31.61 -13.90
CA GLY A 118 36.91 -31.77 -12.47
C GLY A 118 37.79 -32.95 -12.12
N ARG A 119 37.69 -33.41 -10.87
CA ARG A 119 38.45 -34.55 -10.34
C ARG A 119 37.53 -35.64 -9.80
N ILE A 120 37.91 -36.88 -10.01
CA ILE A 120 37.16 -38.07 -9.58
C ILE A 120 38.07 -38.93 -8.71
N ALA A 121 37.58 -39.29 -7.53
CA ALA A 121 38.31 -40.08 -6.55
C ALA A 121 38.03 -41.58 -6.61
N SER A 122 36.99 -42.03 -7.34
CA SER A 122 36.61 -43.46 -7.43
C SER A 122 35.94 -43.82 -8.75
N CYS A 123 36.05 -45.09 -9.16
CA CYS A 123 35.43 -45.61 -10.37
C CYS A 123 33.90 -45.54 -10.34
N GLU A 124 33.29 -45.68 -9.17
CA GLU A 124 31.84 -45.53 -9.01
C GLU A 124 31.37 -44.11 -9.38
N LYS A 125 32.14 -43.08 -8.99
CA LYS A 125 31.87 -41.70 -9.39
C LYS A 125 32.09 -41.49 -10.90
N ALA A 126 33.06 -42.17 -11.50
CA ALA A 126 33.28 -42.14 -12.95
C ALA A 126 32.14 -42.81 -13.74
N ASN A 127 31.61 -43.95 -13.26
CA ASN A 127 30.42 -44.60 -13.85
C ASN A 127 29.19 -43.69 -13.76
N ARG A 128 28.94 -43.09 -12.59
CA ARG A 128 27.85 -42.12 -12.41
C ARG A 128 28.02 -40.91 -13.34
N LEU A 129 29.26 -40.49 -13.57
CA LEU A 129 29.57 -39.39 -14.49
C LEU A 129 29.23 -39.76 -15.93
N LEU A 130 29.67 -40.92 -16.43
CA LEU A 130 29.30 -41.39 -17.77
C LEU A 130 27.78 -41.47 -17.95
N ARG A 131 27.06 -42.04 -16.98
CA ARG A 131 25.58 -42.11 -16.99
C ARG A 131 24.94 -40.72 -16.99
N LYS A 132 25.48 -39.77 -16.20
CA LYS A 132 25.04 -38.37 -16.18
C LYS A 132 25.22 -37.70 -17.55
N PHE A 133 26.37 -37.88 -18.20
CA PHE A 133 26.62 -37.31 -19.53
C PHE A 133 25.80 -37.95 -20.64
N ASP A 134 25.55 -39.26 -20.57
CA ASP A 134 24.66 -39.96 -21.51
C ASP A 134 23.21 -39.43 -21.39
N SER A 135 22.75 -39.14 -20.16
CA SER A 135 21.41 -38.59 -19.92
C SER A 135 21.19 -37.16 -20.44
N TYR A 136 22.25 -36.42 -20.78
CA TYR A 136 22.09 -35.07 -21.32
C TYR A 136 21.50 -35.05 -22.73
N ARG A 137 20.47 -34.22 -22.91
CA ARG A 137 19.90 -33.86 -24.21
C ARG A 137 20.78 -32.83 -24.91
N LEU A 138 21.12 -33.09 -26.16
CA LEU A 138 22.07 -32.27 -26.92
C LEU A 138 21.36 -31.12 -27.65
N CYS A 139 21.98 -29.96 -27.67
CA CYS A 139 21.43 -28.79 -28.34
C CYS A 139 21.36 -28.99 -29.87
N ARG A 140 20.15 -28.89 -30.45
CA ARG A 140 19.85 -29.10 -31.89
C ARG A 140 20.35 -28.01 -32.87
N ARG A 141 21.56 -27.46 -32.65
CA ARG A 141 22.30 -26.63 -33.62
C ARG A 141 21.71 -25.22 -33.90
N ALA A 142 22.52 -24.23 -34.31
CA ALA A 142 22.00 -22.91 -34.70
C ALA A 142 21.65 -22.85 -36.21
N LEU A 143 22.58 -23.17 -37.11
CA LEU A 143 22.36 -23.23 -38.56
C LEU A 143 23.49 -24.07 -39.24
N PRO A 144 23.20 -24.95 -40.21
CA PRO A 144 24.23 -25.62 -41.00
C PRO A 144 25.11 -24.61 -41.73
N ALA A 145 26.43 -24.78 -41.69
CA ALA A 145 27.40 -23.86 -42.32
C ALA A 145 27.31 -23.88 -43.85
N GLY A 146 26.85 -24.99 -44.44
CA GLY A 146 26.61 -25.08 -45.89
C GLY A 146 25.59 -24.06 -46.43
N GLY A 147 24.71 -23.53 -45.58
CA GLY A 147 23.73 -22.51 -45.98
C GLY A 147 24.22 -21.06 -45.94
N MET A 148 25.40 -20.80 -45.37
CA MET A 148 26.00 -19.47 -45.16
C MET A 148 27.53 -19.59 -44.97
N PRO A 149 28.34 -19.28 -45.99
CA PRO A 149 29.81 -19.28 -45.87
C PRO A 149 30.29 -18.33 -44.77
N ARG A 150 31.41 -18.64 -44.11
CA ARG A 150 32.03 -17.75 -43.10
C ARG A 150 32.30 -16.35 -43.64
N SER A 151 32.73 -16.23 -44.89
CA SER A 151 32.93 -14.96 -45.61
C SER A 151 31.68 -14.08 -45.72
N SER A 152 30.48 -14.62 -45.53
CA SER A 152 29.22 -13.88 -45.57
C SER A 152 28.83 -13.26 -44.22
N LEU A 153 29.56 -13.59 -43.15
CA LEU A 153 29.34 -13.06 -41.80
C LEU A 153 29.97 -11.67 -41.65
N THR A 154 29.42 -10.87 -40.75
CA THR A 154 30.05 -9.62 -40.29
C THR A 154 31.04 -9.96 -39.17
N ASN A 155 32.12 -9.19 -39.01
CA ASN A 155 33.15 -9.43 -37.98
C ASN A 155 32.55 -9.66 -36.57
N GLY A 156 31.53 -8.88 -36.17
CA GLY A 156 30.85 -9.06 -34.88
C GLY A 156 30.02 -10.34 -34.76
N LEU A 157 29.51 -10.88 -35.87
CA LEU A 157 28.74 -12.13 -35.88
C LEU A 157 29.69 -13.34 -35.95
N GLU A 158 30.79 -13.23 -36.70
CA GLU A 158 31.86 -14.23 -36.71
C GLU A 158 32.51 -14.40 -35.33
N ALA A 159 32.75 -13.30 -34.63
CA ALA A 159 33.31 -13.33 -33.28
C ALA A 159 32.41 -14.07 -32.25
N GLN A 160 31.12 -14.22 -32.51
CA GLN A 160 30.13 -14.81 -31.59
C GLN A 160 29.80 -16.29 -31.89
N VAL A 161 30.38 -16.84 -32.96
CA VAL A 161 30.00 -18.14 -33.51
C VAL A 161 31.20 -19.08 -33.54
N THR A 162 30.98 -20.36 -33.22
CA THR A 162 31.91 -21.46 -33.46
C THR A 162 31.32 -22.42 -34.48
N VAL A 163 32.20 -23.10 -35.22
CA VAL A 163 31.80 -24.14 -36.17
C VAL A 163 32.30 -25.46 -35.62
N HIS A 164 31.37 -26.37 -35.35
CA HIS A 164 31.67 -27.77 -35.05
C HIS A 164 30.93 -28.62 -36.08
N GLU A 165 31.64 -29.55 -36.72
CA GLU A 165 31.08 -30.53 -37.66
C GLU A 165 30.18 -29.88 -38.73
N GLY A 166 30.69 -28.82 -39.38
CA GLY A 166 29.97 -28.13 -40.46
C GLY A 166 28.72 -27.35 -40.01
N THR A 167 28.58 -27.07 -38.72
CA THR A 167 27.40 -26.39 -38.16
C THR A 167 27.76 -25.23 -37.24
N TYR A 168 27.02 -24.13 -37.33
CA TYR A 168 27.21 -22.97 -36.46
C TYR A 168 26.58 -23.18 -35.08
N PHE A 169 27.35 -22.86 -34.04
CA PHE A 169 26.94 -22.76 -32.64
C PHE A 169 27.30 -21.39 -32.08
N SER A 170 26.61 -20.98 -31.01
CA SER A 170 27.06 -19.83 -30.24
C SER A 170 28.32 -20.20 -29.46
N LYS A 171 29.29 -19.29 -29.34
CA LYS A 171 30.40 -19.45 -28.38
C LYS A 171 29.93 -19.64 -26.93
N ARG A 172 28.71 -19.19 -26.60
CA ARG A 172 28.07 -19.34 -25.28
C ARG A 172 27.10 -20.53 -25.22
N CYS A 173 27.28 -21.53 -26.09
CA CYS A 173 26.49 -22.76 -26.07
C CYS A 173 27.05 -23.71 -25.01
N ALA A 174 26.20 -24.16 -24.08
CA ALA A 174 26.57 -25.14 -23.06
C ALA A 174 26.40 -26.60 -23.52
N GLY A 175 26.27 -26.86 -24.83
CA GLY A 175 26.04 -28.18 -25.41
C GLY A 175 24.67 -28.82 -25.13
N LYS A 176 23.91 -28.32 -24.14
CA LYS A 176 22.65 -28.90 -23.66
C LYS A 176 21.39 -28.23 -24.23
N GLU A 177 20.36 -29.03 -24.42
CA GLU A 177 19.00 -28.59 -24.76
C GLU A 177 18.21 -28.24 -23.48
N PRO A 178 17.56 -27.05 -23.39
CA PRO A 178 16.80 -26.64 -22.21
C PRO A 178 15.43 -27.31 -22.08
N SER A 179 14.81 -27.77 -23.17
CA SER A 179 13.48 -28.43 -23.19
C SER A 179 13.32 -29.24 -24.48
N GLU A 180 12.43 -30.24 -24.49
CA GLU A 180 12.25 -31.17 -25.62
C GLU A 180 12.08 -30.46 -26.98
N GLY A 181 13.05 -30.68 -27.88
CA GLY A 181 13.03 -30.14 -29.25
C GLY A 181 13.38 -28.64 -29.37
N GLN A 182 13.89 -28.00 -28.31
CA GLN A 182 14.27 -26.58 -28.30
C GLN A 182 15.79 -26.35 -28.35
N VAL A 183 16.21 -25.41 -29.20
CA VAL A 183 17.61 -24.94 -29.22
C VAL A 183 17.90 -24.10 -27.97
N CYS A 184 19.12 -24.19 -27.42
CA CYS A 184 19.51 -23.35 -26.27
C CYS A 184 19.36 -21.84 -26.60
N VAL A 185 19.13 -21.02 -25.57
CA VAL A 185 18.84 -19.58 -25.73
C VAL A 185 19.92 -18.87 -26.55
N SER A 186 21.20 -19.13 -26.26
CA SER A 186 22.34 -18.58 -27.01
C SER A 186 22.27 -18.93 -28.50
N CYS A 187 22.11 -20.21 -28.84
CA CYS A 187 22.01 -20.68 -30.22
C CYS A 187 20.72 -20.22 -30.93
N ARG A 188 19.62 -19.99 -30.19
CA ARG A 188 18.38 -19.41 -30.73
C ARG A 188 18.58 -17.97 -31.19
N TYR A 189 19.26 -17.14 -30.39
CA TYR A 189 19.60 -15.77 -30.78
C TYR A 189 20.58 -15.74 -31.95
N THR A 190 21.63 -16.56 -31.90
CA THR A 190 22.59 -16.71 -32.99
C THR A 190 21.91 -17.13 -34.30
N ARG A 191 20.98 -18.09 -34.26
CA ARG A 191 20.18 -18.50 -35.42
C ARG A 191 19.39 -17.33 -36.01
N LYS A 192 18.71 -16.54 -35.17
CA LYS A 192 17.96 -15.34 -35.62
C LYS A 192 18.89 -14.32 -36.29
N ALA A 193 20.09 -14.10 -35.73
CA ALA A 193 21.08 -13.20 -36.30
C ALA A 193 21.59 -13.70 -37.67
N LEU A 194 21.94 -14.98 -37.78
CA LEU A 194 22.39 -15.62 -39.03
C LEU A 194 21.31 -15.55 -40.12
N LEU A 195 20.06 -15.87 -39.80
CA LEU A 195 18.93 -15.76 -40.73
C LEU A 195 18.68 -14.32 -41.17
N THR A 196 18.74 -13.36 -40.25
CA THR A 196 18.59 -11.94 -40.56
C THR A 196 19.67 -11.47 -41.53
N ARG A 197 20.93 -11.89 -41.34
CA ARG A 197 22.04 -11.60 -42.25
C ARG A 197 21.81 -12.22 -43.63
N ARG A 198 21.40 -13.49 -43.68
CA ARG A 198 21.05 -14.18 -44.94
C ARG A 198 19.95 -13.44 -45.71
N SER A 199 18.89 -12.99 -45.02
CA SER A 199 17.82 -12.20 -45.63
C SER A 199 18.29 -10.83 -46.12
N ARG A 200 19.20 -10.16 -45.39
CA ARG A 200 19.78 -8.88 -45.84
C ARG A 200 20.62 -9.05 -47.11
N LEU A 201 21.41 -10.11 -47.20
CA LEU A 201 22.20 -10.43 -48.39
C LEU A 201 21.28 -10.68 -49.60
N LYS A 202 20.23 -11.49 -49.42
CA LYS A 202 19.19 -11.71 -50.47
C LYS A 202 18.47 -10.43 -50.90
N ARG A 203 18.27 -9.46 -49.99
CA ARG A 203 17.67 -8.15 -50.31
C ARG A 203 18.65 -7.15 -50.90
N SER A 204 19.96 -7.35 -50.72
CA SER A 204 21.00 -6.47 -51.24
C SER A 204 21.21 -6.67 -52.75
N THR A 205 21.07 -7.90 -53.23
CA THR A 205 21.24 -8.27 -54.64
C THR A 205 20.09 -7.81 -55.55
N GLY A 206 19.01 -7.26 -54.99
CA GLY A 206 17.81 -6.83 -55.74
C GLY A 206 17.38 -5.38 -55.49
N ARG A 207 18.30 -4.46 -55.15
CA ARG A 207 17.97 -3.04 -55.06
C ARG A 207 18.07 -2.36 -56.41
N ASN A 208 16.93 -2.12 -57.05
CA ASN A 208 16.82 -1.00 -57.99
C ASN A 208 17.11 0.29 -57.20
N LEU A 209 18.28 0.90 -57.42
CA LEU A 209 18.63 2.17 -56.78
C LEU A 209 17.63 3.23 -57.24
N LEU A 210 16.72 3.62 -56.35
CA LEU A 210 15.83 4.75 -56.60
C LEU A 210 16.68 5.96 -56.96
N SER A 211 16.36 6.58 -58.09
CA SER A 211 17.01 7.80 -58.57
C SER A 211 16.94 8.90 -57.51
N ALA A 212 17.93 9.78 -57.48
CA ALA A 212 17.96 10.95 -56.58
C ALA A 212 16.66 11.77 -56.66
N ALA A 213 16.04 11.85 -57.85
CA ALA A 213 14.76 12.51 -58.07
C ALA A 213 13.59 11.82 -57.33
N GLN A 214 13.55 10.48 -57.32
CA GLN A 214 12.51 9.72 -56.61
C GLN A 214 12.67 9.84 -55.09
N LYS A 215 13.91 9.84 -54.58
CA LYS A 215 14.21 10.07 -53.16
C LYS A 215 13.78 11.47 -52.71
N LEU A 216 14.08 12.50 -53.51
CA LEU A 216 13.68 13.87 -53.23
C LEU A 216 12.14 14.03 -53.22
N ARG A 217 11.43 13.40 -54.16
CA ARG A 217 9.97 13.39 -54.20
C ARG A 217 9.36 12.78 -52.93
N LEU A 218 9.86 11.62 -52.50
CA LEU A 218 9.38 10.95 -51.28
C LEU A 218 9.69 11.77 -50.02
N ALA A 219 10.87 12.40 -49.95
CA ALA A 219 11.24 13.29 -48.84
C ALA A 219 10.34 14.52 -48.76
N ARG A 220 10.05 15.17 -49.89
CA ARG A 220 9.09 16.29 -49.97
C ARG A 220 7.68 15.87 -49.54
N GLN A 221 7.23 14.69 -49.97
CA GLN A 221 5.92 14.16 -49.59
C GLN A 221 5.84 13.86 -48.09
N LYS A 222 6.93 13.36 -47.49
CA LYS A 222 7.06 13.16 -46.05
C LYS A 222 7.05 14.48 -45.29
N ASN A 223 7.80 15.49 -45.73
CA ASN A 223 7.81 16.83 -45.12
C ASN A 223 6.44 17.50 -45.18
N LYS A 224 5.70 17.33 -46.29
CA LYS A 224 4.32 17.82 -46.40
C LYS A 224 3.40 17.16 -45.37
N ARG A 225 3.47 15.83 -45.24
CA ARG A 225 2.68 15.07 -44.24
C ARG A 225 3.02 15.50 -42.81
N LEU A 226 4.31 15.65 -42.49
CA LEU A 226 4.76 16.08 -41.17
C LEU A 226 4.31 17.51 -40.85
N SER A 227 4.40 18.42 -41.81
CA SER A 227 3.94 19.81 -41.64
C SER A 227 2.44 19.89 -41.41
N SER A 228 1.64 19.11 -42.15
CA SER A 228 0.20 18.99 -41.90
C SER A 228 -0.11 18.40 -40.52
N ARG A 229 0.68 17.42 -40.06
CA ARG A 229 0.50 16.83 -38.72
C ARG A 229 0.83 17.82 -37.62
N VAL A 230 1.91 18.59 -37.75
CA VAL A 230 2.26 19.69 -36.83
C VAL A 230 1.16 20.75 -36.81
N GLY A 231 0.61 21.11 -37.97
CA GLY A 231 -0.53 22.03 -38.07
C GLY A 231 -1.78 21.50 -37.34
N ASN A 232 -2.11 20.23 -37.51
CA ASN A 232 -3.23 19.61 -36.79
C ASN A 232 -2.99 19.51 -35.28
N LEU A 233 -1.78 19.16 -34.85
CA LEU A 233 -1.41 19.13 -33.43
C LEU A 233 -1.49 20.52 -32.80
N LYS A 234 -1.03 21.57 -33.48
CA LYS A 234 -1.19 22.96 -33.02
C LYS A 234 -2.66 23.36 -32.90
N LYS A 235 -3.50 22.99 -33.87
CA LYS A 235 -4.96 23.22 -33.79
C LYS A 235 -5.60 22.48 -32.61
N GLN A 236 -5.18 21.23 -32.35
CA GLN A 236 -5.64 20.49 -31.18
C GLN A 236 -5.20 21.14 -29.88
N LEU A 237 -3.96 21.62 -29.79
CA LEU A 237 -3.47 22.38 -28.64
C LEU A 237 -4.26 23.67 -28.40
N CYS A 238 -4.54 24.45 -29.44
CA CYS A 238 -5.39 25.64 -29.31
C CYS A 238 -6.80 25.30 -28.79
N LYS A 239 -7.45 24.27 -29.37
CA LYS A 239 -8.77 23.82 -28.88
C LYS A 239 -8.73 23.33 -27.43
N MET A 240 -7.67 22.62 -27.04
CA MET A 240 -7.50 22.16 -25.66
C MET A 240 -7.21 23.33 -24.71
N GLN A 241 -6.43 24.33 -25.12
CA GLN A 241 -6.15 25.52 -24.34
C GLN A 241 -7.39 26.40 -24.19
N GLU A 242 -8.22 26.58 -25.21
CA GLU A 242 -9.51 27.28 -25.10
C GLU A 242 -10.44 26.57 -24.11
N ASN A 243 -10.54 25.23 -24.18
CA ASN A 243 -11.35 24.45 -23.25
C ASN A 243 -10.81 24.42 -21.82
N ALA A 244 -9.48 24.47 -21.65
CA ALA A 244 -8.82 24.58 -20.35
C ALA A 244 -8.85 26.01 -19.79
N SER A 245 -9.03 27.01 -20.65
CA SER A 245 -9.17 28.43 -20.29
C SER A 245 -10.62 28.82 -19.96
N LYS A 246 -11.47 27.87 -19.51
CA LYS A 246 -12.60 28.27 -18.68
C LYS A 246 -12.02 29.15 -17.56
N PRO A 247 -12.37 30.45 -17.49
CA PRO A 247 -11.70 31.36 -16.57
C PRO A 247 -11.82 30.81 -15.16
N GLU A 248 -10.77 30.92 -14.36
CA GLU A 248 -10.78 30.59 -12.93
C GLU A 248 -12.02 31.20 -12.24
N GLY A 249 -12.46 32.38 -12.71
CA GLY A 249 -13.69 33.06 -12.28
C GLY A 249 -15.02 32.38 -12.64
N VAL A 250 -15.12 31.56 -13.69
CA VAL A 250 -16.35 30.79 -13.99
C VAL A 250 -16.49 29.62 -13.02
N LEU A 251 -15.38 28.94 -12.71
CA LEU A 251 -15.38 27.86 -11.73
C LEU A 251 -15.65 28.39 -10.32
N GLU A 252 -15.08 29.55 -9.96
CA GLU A 252 -15.39 30.22 -8.69
C GLU A 252 -16.83 30.69 -8.61
N ALA A 253 -17.42 31.17 -9.71
CA ALA A 253 -18.84 31.51 -9.78
C ALA A 253 -19.72 30.26 -9.57
N GLU A 254 -19.42 29.14 -10.23
CA GLU A 254 -20.13 27.87 -10.04
C GLU A 254 -19.98 27.32 -8.61
N ILE A 255 -18.78 27.40 -8.02
CA ILE A 255 -18.56 27.02 -6.63
C ILE A 255 -19.38 27.93 -5.71
N SER A 256 -19.39 29.24 -5.94
CA SER A 256 -20.15 30.19 -5.10
C SER A 256 -21.66 29.94 -5.10
N ALA A 257 -22.19 29.30 -6.14
CA ALA A 257 -23.59 28.89 -6.23
C ALA A 257 -23.94 27.66 -5.36
N LEU A 258 -22.93 26.88 -4.93
CA LEU A 258 -23.13 25.72 -4.07
C LEU A 258 -23.45 26.13 -2.62
N ASN A 259 -23.95 25.20 -1.81
CA ASN A 259 -24.07 25.41 -0.36
C ASN A 259 -22.68 25.67 0.26
N PRO A 260 -22.53 26.59 1.24
CA PRO A 260 -21.27 26.82 1.97
C PRO A 260 -20.50 25.56 2.39
N LYS A 261 -21.19 24.49 2.81
CA LYS A 261 -20.54 23.23 3.18
C LYS A 261 -19.94 22.48 1.98
N GLN A 262 -20.64 22.51 0.85
CA GLN A 262 -20.17 21.93 -0.40
C GLN A 262 -19.02 22.76 -0.97
N GLN A 263 -19.09 24.09 -0.84
CA GLN A 263 -17.99 24.99 -1.20
C GLN A 263 -16.70 24.62 -0.47
N GLU A 264 -16.75 24.50 0.87
CA GLU A 264 -15.56 24.11 1.64
C GLU A 264 -15.06 22.72 1.22
N CYS A 265 -15.95 21.75 1.05
CA CYS A 265 -15.57 20.40 0.59
C CYS A 265 -14.80 20.45 -0.75
N VAL A 266 -15.36 21.14 -1.74
CA VAL A 266 -14.78 21.27 -3.08
C VAL A 266 -13.45 22.02 -3.04
N GLN A 267 -13.38 23.12 -2.30
CA GLN A 267 -12.13 23.88 -2.10
C GLN A 267 -11.03 23.02 -1.46
N GLN A 268 -11.38 22.15 -0.51
CA GLN A 268 -10.43 21.23 0.12
C GLN A 268 -9.98 20.12 -0.83
N CYS A 269 -10.86 19.65 -1.72
CA CYS A 269 -10.50 18.72 -2.79
C CYS A 269 -9.50 19.37 -3.78
N PHE A 270 -9.78 20.58 -4.28
CA PHE A 270 -8.84 21.29 -5.15
C PHE A 270 -7.50 21.59 -4.46
N SER A 271 -7.54 21.98 -3.19
CA SER A 271 -6.33 22.23 -2.39
C SER A 271 -5.48 20.98 -2.19
N ALA A 272 -6.10 19.80 -2.12
CA ALA A 272 -5.40 18.53 -2.04
C ALA A 272 -4.74 18.15 -3.38
N VAL A 273 -5.43 18.38 -4.49
CA VAL A 273 -4.91 18.09 -5.85
C VAL A 273 -3.69 18.96 -6.19
N LYS A 274 -3.67 20.23 -5.75
CA LYS A 274 -2.53 21.14 -5.99
C LYS A 274 -1.21 20.69 -5.33
N LYS A 275 -1.23 19.67 -4.46
CA LYS A 275 -0.06 19.22 -3.69
C LYS A 275 0.54 17.94 -4.23
N LYS A 276 1.87 17.83 -4.10
CA LYS A 276 2.66 16.66 -4.51
C LYS A 276 2.42 15.41 -3.64
N SER A 277 1.86 15.57 -2.45
CA SER A 277 1.61 14.49 -1.50
C SER A 277 0.24 14.65 -0.85
N SER A 278 -0.40 13.53 -0.52
CA SER A 278 -1.64 13.50 0.29
C SER A 278 -1.42 13.93 1.74
N LYS A 279 -0.15 13.99 2.19
CA LYS A 279 0.23 14.40 3.54
C LYS A 279 0.36 15.93 3.64
N GLY A 280 0.06 16.47 4.82
CA GLY A 280 0.22 17.91 5.08
C GLY A 280 -0.91 18.78 4.53
N ASN A 281 -2.12 18.23 4.41
CA ASN A 281 -3.29 19.03 4.09
C ASN A 281 -3.62 20.03 5.21
N LYS A 282 -3.71 21.30 4.82
CA LYS A 282 -4.12 22.41 5.69
C LYS A 282 -5.63 22.52 5.52
N TYR A 283 -6.36 22.39 6.61
CA TYR A 283 -7.81 22.45 6.61
C TYR A 283 -8.27 23.72 7.32
N THR A 284 -9.35 24.32 6.82
CA THR A 284 -10.07 25.40 7.49
C THR A 284 -10.69 24.91 8.79
N LYS A 285 -10.85 25.80 9.78
CA LYS A 285 -11.48 25.45 11.07
C LYS A 285 -12.94 24.99 10.89
N ALA A 286 -13.66 25.60 9.96
CA ALA A 286 -15.03 25.25 9.63
C ALA A 286 -15.13 23.83 9.04
N TRP A 287 -14.30 23.48 8.05
CA TRP A 287 -14.23 22.12 7.52
C TRP A 287 -13.88 21.08 8.57
N VAL A 288 -12.92 21.38 9.44
CA VAL A 288 -12.54 20.45 10.51
C VAL A 288 -13.71 20.23 11.48
N LEU A 289 -14.46 21.28 11.81
CA LEU A 289 -15.65 21.16 12.65
C LEU A 289 -16.71 20.27 12.00
N GLU A 290 -16.98 20.45 10.70
CA GLU A 290 -17.90 19.59 9.96
C GLU A 290 -17.40 18.13 9.94
N CYS A 291 -16.09 17.92 9.77
CA CYS A 291 -15.49 16.59 9.85
C CYS A 291 -15.62 15.95 11.23
N ILE A 292 -15.53 16.72 12.31
CA ILE A 292 -15.78 16.24 13.68
C ILE A 292 -17.23 15.81 13.80
N LEU A 293 -18.18 16.63 13.34
CA LEU A 293 -19.61 16.31 13.37
C LEU A 293 -19.94 15.07 12.53
N MET A 294 -19.36 14.94 11.34
CA MET A 294 -19.52 13.78 10.47
C MET A 294 -19.01 12.52 11.16
N LYS A 295 -17.84 12.58 11.81
CA LYS A 295 -17.30 11.45 12.56
C LYS A 295 -18.16 11.08 13.77
N MET A 296 -18.75 12.05 14.46
CA MET A 296 -19.69 11.80 15.56
C MET A 296 -20.96 11.09 15.08
N LYS A 297 -21.44 11.42 13.87
CA LYS A 297 -22.62 10.77 13.26
C LYS A 297 -22.33 9.36 12.73
N GLY A 298 -21.11 9.10 12.25
CA GLY A 298 -20.74 7.80 11.72
C GLY A 298 -19.23 7.66 11.58
N ALA A 299 -18.58 7.04 12.57
CA ALA A 299 -17.13 6.89 12.60
C ALA A 299 -16.61 5.94 11.51
N GLU A 300 -17.36 4.88 11.21
CA GLU A 300 -17.02 3.91 10.16
C GLU A 300 -17.14 4.53 8.76
N LEU A 301 -18.26 5.19 8.49
CA LEU A 301 -18.47 5.92 7.24
C LEU A 301 -17.39 6.99 7.04
N TYR A 302 -17.05 7.74 8.09
CA TYR A 302 -15.96 8.71 8.04
C TYR A 302 -14.64 8.06 7.62
N GLU A 303 -14.31 6.91 8.19
CA GLU A 303 -13.06 6.22 7.88
C GLU A 303 -13.05 5.63 6.47
N HIS A 304 -14.18 5.09 6.01
CA HIS A 304 -14.36 4.61 4.65
C HIS A 304 -14.16 5.75 3.63
N LEU A 305 -14.86 6.87 3.80
CA LEU A 305 -14.70 8.03 2.91
C LEU A 305 -13.24 8.53 2.86
N ARG A 306 -12.54 8.46 4.00
CA ARG A 306 -11.14 8.88 4.12
C ARG A 306 -10.16 7.88 3.50
N SER A 307 -10.31 6.58 3.77
CA SER A 307 -9.39 5.54 3.28
C SER A 307 -9.45 5.38 1.77
N HIS A 308 -10.64 5.53 1.19
CA HIS A 308 -10.85 5.47 -0.25
C HIS A 308 -10.59 6.81 -0.97
N ASN A 309 -10.16 7.86 -0.25
CA ASN A 309 -9.91 9.20 -0.78
C ASN A 309 -11.09 9.78 -1.58
N ILE A 310 -12.33 9.45 -1.19
CA ILE A 310 -13.54 9.94 -1.86
C ILE A 310 -13.67 11.46 -1.65
N ILE A 311 -13.32 11.93 -0.45
CA ILE A 311 -13.30 13.35 -0.08
C ILE A 311 -11.99 13.64 0.67
N SER A 312 -11.47 14.87 0.55
CA SER A 312 -10.31 15.35 1.30
C SER A 312 -10.62 15.50 2.80
N LEU A 313 -10.45 14.41 3.57
CA LEU A 313 -10.78 14.35 5.00
C LEU A 313 -9.53 14.33 5.90
N PRO A 314 -9.53 15.06 7.03
CA PRO A 314 -8.46 15.01 8.02
C PRO A 314 -8.25 13.62 8.63
N SER A 315 -7.02 13.35 9.07
CA SER A 315 -6.72 12.13 9.84
C SER A 315 -7.36 12.15 11.24
N LYS A 316 -7.53 10.97 11.85
CA LYS A 316 -7.98 10.85 13.25
C LYS A 316 -7.10 11.67 14.20
N SER A 317 -5.78 11.68 13.98
CA SER A 317 -4.82 12.45 14.76
C SER A 317 -5.02 13.96 14.60
N THR A 318 -5.31 14.42 13.37
CA THR A 318 -5.64 15.82 13.10
C THR A 318 -6.91 16.23 13.84
N LEU A 319 -7.98 15.45 13.77
CA LEU A 319 -9.22 15.74 14.50
C LEU A 319 -8.99 15.80 16.02
N LYS A 320 -8.25 14.83 16.58
CA LYS A 320 -7.89 14.82 18.00
C LYS A 320 -7.11 16.09 18.40
N ARG A 321 -6.17 16.54 17.57
CA ARG A 321 -5.42 17.79 17.82
C ARG A 321 -6.33 19.01 17.88
N TYR A 322 -7.32 19.09 17.00
CA TYR A 322 -8.30 20.19 17.03
C TYR A 322 -9.21 20.11 18.27
N LEU A 323 -9.68 18.91 18.63
CA LEU A 323 -10.47 18.71 19.85
C LEU A 323 -9.70 19.10 21.12
N ARG A 324 -8.39 18.82 21.19
CA ARG A 324 -7.53 19.23 22.31
C ARG A 324 -7.47 20.75 22.54
N THR A 325 -7.80 21.56 21.53
CA THR A 325 -7.86 23.02 21.70
C THR A 325 -9.06 23.43 22.57
N ASN A 326 -10.13 22.63 22.55
CA ASN A 326 -11.35 22.85 23.33
C ASN A 326 -11.34 21.99 24.60
N LYS A 327 -10.36 22.20 25.49
CA LYS A 327 -10.39 21.58 26.82
C LYS A 327 -11.61 22.09 27.60
N THR A 328 -12.48 21.18 27.99
CA THR A 328 -13.51 21.38 29.01
C THR A 328 -12.96 20.78 30.30
N ALA A 329 -12.82 21.60 31.34
CA ALA A 329 -12.57 21.11 32.68
C ALA A 329 -13.92 20.77 33.35
N PHE A 330 -13.87 20.00 34.44
CA PHE A 330 -15.03 19.84 35.32
C PHE A 330 -15.38 21.17 35.99
N GLY A 331 -16.64 21.34 36.37
CA GLY A 331 -17.23 22.61 36.77
C GLY A 331 -18.14 23.24 35.70
N PHE A 332 -18.49 24.51 35.93
CA PHE A 332 -19.32 25.27 35.00
C PHE A 332 -18.53 25.81 33.81
N SER A 333 -19.07 25.63 32.61
CA SER A 333 -18.47 26.12 31.37
C SER A 333 -18.89 27.57 31.09
N HIS A 334 -18.10 28.53 31.57
CA HIS A 334 -18.32 29.95 31.28
C HIS A 334 -18.29 30.28 29.78
N LYS A 335 -17.56 29.49 28.98
CA LYS A 335 -17.56 29.63 27.51
C LYS A 335 -18.93 29.32 26.94
N VAL A 336 -19.56 28.23 27.39
CA VAL A 336 -20.90 27.84 26.95
C VAL A 336 -21.92 28.87 27.42
N LEU A 337 -21.92 29.24 28.70
CA LEU A 337 -22.82 30.26 29.25
C LEU A 337 -22.74 31.60 28.50
N ARG A 338 -21.53 32.04 28.14
CA ARG A 338 -21.34 33.25 27.32
C ARG A 338 -21.98 33.14 25.93
N GLN A 339 -21.89 31.97 25.28
CA GLN A 339 -22.53 31.75 23.98
C GLN A 339 -24.05 31.64 24.12
N LEU A 340 -24.54 31.02 25.19
CA LEU A 340 -25.97 30.98 25.50
C LEU A 340 -26.50 32.39 25.71
N LYS A 341 -25.83 33.23 26.50
CA LYS A 341 -26.18 34.65 26.68
C LYS A 341 -26.27 35.41 25.35
N LYS A 342 -25.37 35.14 24.39
CA LYS A 342 -25.45 35.76 23.06
C LYS A 342 -26.66 35.28 22.28
N ARG A 343 -26.96 33.99 22.33
CA ARG A 343 -28.11 33.39 21.63
C ARG A 343 -29.44 33.87 22.18
N THR A 344 -29.53 34.09 23.49
CA THR A 344 -30.78 34.44 24.17
C THR A 344 -31.11 35.93 24.17
N ARG A 345 -30.16 36.81 23.83
CA ARG A 345 -30.38 38.27 23.67
C ARG A 345 -31.54 38.63 22.76
N HIS A 346 -31.80 37.83 21.73
CA HIS A 346 -32.82 38.10 20.72
C HIS A 346 -34.13 37.35 20.98
N ILE A 347 -34.22 36.57 22.06
CA ILE A 347 -35.41 35.80 22.41
C ILE A 347 -36.22 36.65 23.40
N SER A 348 -37.51 36.85 23.12
CA SER A 348 -38.39 37.56 24.05
C SER A 348 -38.50 36.81 25.38
N SER A 349 -38.63 37.54 26.49
CA SER A 349 -38.74 37.00 27.85
C SER A 349 -39.81 35.91 27.98
N PHE A 350 -40.95 36.09 27.31
CA PHE A 350 -42.04 35.10 27.30
C PHE A 350 -41.66 33.76 26.64
N LYS A 351 -40.87 33.82 25.54
CA LYS A 351 -40.35 32.64 24.84
C LYS A 351 -39.10 32.08 25.52
N LEU A 352 -38.48 32.85 26.42
CA LEU A 352 -37.29 32.45 27.17
C LEU A 352 -37.64 31.82 28.52
N ARG A 353 -38.78 31.15 28.64
CA ARG A 353 -38.98 30.22 29.76
C ARG A 353 -38.03 29.05 29.58
N ASN A 354 -37.22 28.79 30.59
CA ASN A 354 -36.20 27.74 30.56
C ASN A 354 -35.93 27.29 31.99
N GLY A 355 -35.17 26.22 32.12
CA GLY A 355 -34.76 25.72 33.41
C GLY A 355 -33.48 24.92 33.34
N LEU A 356 -33.05 24.48 34.52
CA LEU A 356 -31.91 23.62 34.70
C LEU A 356 -32.38 22.22 35.06
N LEU A 357 -31.93 21.22 34.33
CA LEU A 357 -32.05 19.82 34.69
C LEU A 357 -30.75 19.40 35.38
N VAL A 358 -30.89 18.82 36.57
CA VAL A 358 -29.76 18.27 37.33
C VAL A 358 -30.00 16.80 37.60
N ASP A 359 -29.04 16.00 37.21
CA ASP A 359 -29.09 14.55 37.39
C ASP A 359 -27.68 13.96 37.54
N GLU A 360 -27.62 12.76 38.11
CA GLU A 360 -26.39 12.01 38.36
C GLU A 360 -26.34 10.74 37.50
N VAL A 361 -25.20 10.52 36.83
CA VAL A 361 -24.99 9.36 35.97
C VAL A 361 -23.92 8.47 36.58
N LYS A 362 -24.19 7.16 36.69
CA LYS A 362 -23.19 6.18 37.12
C LYS A 362 -22.08 6.03 36.07
N LEU A 363 -20.83 6.13 36.50
CA LEU A 363 -19.65 5.93 35.66
C LEU A 363 -18.89 4.67 36.06
N SER A 364 -18.16 4.08 35.11
CA SER A 364 -17.18 3.04 35.42
C SER A 364 -15.95 3.66 36.09
N LYS A 365 -15.49 3.04 37.18
CA LYS A 365 -14.27 3.45 37.88
C LYS A 365 -13.06 3.13 37.01
N HIS A 366 -12.33 4.15 36.58
CA HIS A 366 -11.11 3.97 35.80
C HIS A 366 -10.16 5.16 35.99
N LEU A 367 -8.89 4.86 36.28
CA LEU A 367 -7.83 5.85 36.31
C LEU A 367 -7.04 5.77 35.01
N TYR A 368 -6.82 6.91 34.37
CA TYR A 368 -6.13 6.99 33.08
C TYR A 368 -4.96 7.96 33.15
N VAL A 369 -3.77 7.50 32.72
CA VAL A 369 -2.60 8.35 32.58
C VAL A 369 -2.66 9.06 31.23
N THR A 370 -2.84 10.37 31.26
CA THR A 370 -2.81 11.22 30.06
C THR A 370 -1.43 11.24 29.43
N SER A 371 -1.37 11.59 28.14
CA SER A 371 -0.09 11.86 27.45
C SER A 371 0.77 12.96 28.09
N SER A 372 0.22 13.74 29.02
CA SER A 372 0.94 14.75 29.81
C SER A 372 1.48 14.21 31.14
N GLY A 373 1.32 12.92 31.43
CA GLY A 373 1.72 12.31 32.70
C GLY A 373 0.76 12.61 33.87
N ARG A 374 -0.34 13.34 33.64
CA ARG A 374 -1.38 13.57 34.64
C ARG A 374 -2.32 12.37 34.71
N ILE A 375 -2.69 11.98 35.91
CA ILE A 375 -3.69 10.93 36.15
C ILE A 375 -5.06 11.60 36.19
N GLU A 376 -5.98 11.13 35.35
CA GLU A 376 -7.40 11.52 35.32
C GLU A 376 -8.26 10.38 35.87
N GLY A 377 -9.47 10.69 36.36
CA GLY A 377 -10.42 9.71 36.93
C GLY A 377 -10.65 9.85 38.44
N PHE A 378 -10.20 10.95 39.03
CA PHE A 378 -10.50 11.34 40.41
C PHE A 378 -11.77 12.19 40.49
N VAL A 379 -12.28 12.36 41.71
CA VAL A 379 -13.33 13.33 42.04
C VAL A 379 -12.85 14.73 41.67
N ASP A 380 -13.66 15.46 40.91
CA ASP A 380 -13.39 16.83 40.47
C ASP A 380 -14.72 17.59 40.42
N LEU A 381 -14.94 18.40 41.45
CA LEU A 381 -16.10 19.28 41.59
C LEU A 381 -15.77 20.71 41.07
N GLY A 382 -14.72 20.87 40.26
CA GLY A 382 -14.21 22.18 39.87
C GLY A 382 -13.64 22.92 41.07
N HIS A 383 -14.02 24.19 41.24
CA HIS A 383 -13.54 25.01 42.36
C HIS A 383 -14.15 24.62 43.73
N PHE A 384 -15.15 23.72 43.73
CA PHE A 384 -15.72 23.16 44.96
C PHE A 384 -14.97 21.93 45.48
N THR A 385 -13.96 21.46 44.73
CA THR A 385 -13.15 20.30 45.13
C THR A 385 -12.36 20.66 46.38
N ALA A 386 -12.44 19.81 47.40
CA ALA A 386 -11.58 19.96 48.58
C ALA A 386 -10.11 19.70 48.19
N GLU A 387 -9.17 20.31 48.91
CA GLU A 387 -7.75 20.38 48.51
C GLU A 387 -7.04 19.02 48.37
N GLU A 388 -7.60 17.94 48.93
CA GLU A 388 -6.98 16.60 48.93
C GLU A 388 -8.00 15.48 48.69
N GLN A 389 -8.25 15.11 47.43
CA GLN A 389 -9.00 13.88 47.13
C GLN A 389 -8.39 13.08 45.97
N ASP A 390 -7.45 12.18 46.30
CA ASP A 390 -6.99 11.05 45.46
C ASP A 390 -8.05 9.94 45.37
N ILE A 391 -9.31 10.34 45.30
CA ILE A 391 -10.46 9.46 45.37
C ILE A 391 -10.97 9.24 43.96
N SER A 392 -10.98 7.99 43.48
CA SER A 392 -11.54 7.67 42.17
C SER A 392 -13.03 8.01 42.12
N CYS A 393 -13.43 8.71 41.05
CA CYS A 393 -14.82 9.04 40.78
C CYS A 393 -15.58 7.84 40.21
N ASP A 394 -16.88 7.78 40.49
CA ASP A 394 -17.75 6.70 40.01
C ASP A 394 -19.15 7.18 39.63
N HIS A 395 -19.39 8.48 39.68
CA HIS A 395 -20.57 9.14 39.16
C HIS A 395 -20.16 10.46 38.48
N GLY A 396 -21.02 10.94 37.60
CA GLY A 396 -20.91 12.24 36.96
C GLY A 396 -22.20 13.02 37.17
N MET A 397 -22.12 14.15 37.88
CA MET A 397 -23.26 15.05 38.03
C MET A 397 -23.28 16.03 36.86
N ILE A 398 -24.43 16.12 36.18
CA ILE A 398 -24.62 16.95 35.00
C ILE A 398 -25.65 18.03 35.30
N VAL A 399 -25.28 19.28 35.00
CA VAL A 399 -26.20 20.42 35.01
C VAL A 399 -26.44 20.83 33.56
N MET A 400 -27.67 20.66 33.10
CA MET A 400 -28.07 20.90 31.72
C MET A 400 -29.12 21.99 31.64
N PHE A 401 -28.91 22.94 30.74
CA PHE A 401 -29.91 23.91 30.34
C PHE A 401 -30.96 23.27 29.42
N VAL A 402 -32.23 23.50 29.75
CA VAL A 402 -33.39 23.03 28.97
C VAL A 402 -34.37 24.19 28.74
N PRO A 403 -34.68 24.56 27.49
CA PRO A 403 -35.71 25.54 27.19
C PRO A 403 -37.10 24.92 27.32
N PHE A 404 -38.09 25.71 27.73
CA PHE A 404 -39.48 25.28 27.78
C PHE A 404 -40.08 25.22 26.36
N PRO A 405 -40.02 26.30 25.53
CA PRO A 405 -40.26 26.18 24.11
C PRO A 405 -38.94 25.94 23.35
N GLY A 406 -38.82 24.79 22.71
CA GLY A 406 -37.70 24.48 21.82
C GLY A 406 -37.15 23.08 22.00
N LYS A 407 -36.40 22.61 21.00
CA LYS A 407 -35.80 21.26 20.98
C LYS A 407 -34.28 21.27 21.19
N TRP A 408 -33.74 22.35 21.73
CA TRP A 408 -32.29 22.51 21.88
C TRP A 408 -31.93 22.46 23.36
N THR A 409 -30.99 21.61 23.76
CA THR A 409 -30.50 21.51 25.14
C THR A 409 -29.00 21.71 25.15
N GLN A 410 -28.44 22.06 26.31
CA GLN A 410 -27.00 22.28 26.43
C GLN A 410 -26.51 21.98 27.83
N VAL A 411 -25.51 21.11 27.96
CA VAL A 411 -24.79 20.93 29.23
C VAL A 411 -24.03 22.22 29.56
N ILE A 412 -24.27 22.76 30.75
CA ILE A 412 -23.62 23.99 31.25
C ILE A 412 -22.61 23.71 32.35
N GLY A 413 -22.74 22.57 33.04
CA GLY A 413 -21.78 22.11 34.05
C GLY A 413 -21.70 20.58 34.08
N ALA A 414 -20.51 20.07 34.37
CA ALA A 414 -20.27 18.65 34.58
C ALA A 414 -19.28 18.48 35.72
N PHE A 415 -19.56 17.58 36.65
CA PHE A 415 -18.76 17.36 37.85
C PHE A 415 -18.49 15.87 38.01
N ALA A 416 -17.25 15.49 38.33
CA ALA A 416 -16.88 14.11 38.63
C ALA A 416 -17.04 13.88 40.13
N THR A 417 -17.88 12.93 40.53
CA THR A 417 -18.28 12.73 41.93
C THR A 417 -18.01 11.30 42.38
N ARG A 418 -17.96 11.08 43.71
CA ARG A 418 -17.98 9.76 44.31
C ARG A 418 -19.28 9.56 45.05
N GLY A 419 -20.06 8.57 44.62
CA GLY A 419 -21.43 8.44 45.05
C GLY A 419 -22.25 9.68 44.71
N ASN A 420 -23.33 9.84 45.44
CA ASN A 420 -24.23 10.96 45.30
C ASN A 420 -23.63 12.19 45.98
N VAL A 421 -23.82 13.36 45.39
CA VAL A 421 -23.33 14.61 45.97
C VAL A 421 -24.07 14.89 47.27
N LYS A 422 -23.31 15.16 48.35
CA LYS A 422 -23.89 15.53 49.65
C LYS A 422 -24.77 16.75 49.50
N ALA A 423 -25.92 16.76 50.19
CA ALA A 423 -26.95 17.77 50.05
C ALA A 423 -26.43 19.21 50.24
N GLU A 424 -25.51 19.42 51.19
CA GLU A 424 -24.90 20.73 51.46
C GLU A 424 -24.03 21.22 50.29
N MET A 425 -23.28 20.31 49.65
CA MET A 425 -22.47 20.64 48.49
C MET A 425 -23.34 20.83 47.24
N LEU A 426 -24.35 19.98 47.07
CA LEU A 426 -25.28 20.07 45.96
C LEU A 426 -26.05 21.39 45.98
N ALA A 427 -26.46 21.86 47.17
CA ALA A 427 -27.07 23.18 47.34
C ALA A 427 -26.15 24.32 46.88
N LYS A 428 -24.86 24.28 47.23
CA LYS A 428 -23.87 25.28 46.76
C LYS A 428 -23.73 25.29 45.25
N ILE A 429 -23.61 24.10 44.64
CA ILE A 429 -23.48 23.96 43.19
C ILE A 429 -24.73 24.47 42.48
N LEU A 430 -25.93 24.17 42.98
CA LEU A 430 -27.18 24.67 42.40
C LEU A 430 -27.35 26.18 42.54
N ILE A 431 -26.98 26.76 43.69
CA ILE A 431 -27.04 28.21 43.88
C ILE A 431 -26.14 28.89 42.85
N GLU A 432 -24.91 28.41 42.67
CA GLU A 432 -24.01 28.95 41.65
C GLU A 432 -24.54 28.72 40.23
N ALA A 433 -25.10 27.54 39.94
CA ALA A 433 -25.72 27.26 38.65
C ALA A 433 -26.80 28.30 38.34
N THR A 434 -27.65 28.61 39.31
CA THR A 434 -28.71 29.62 39.21
C THR A 434 -28.12 31.00 38.97
N ILE A 435 -27.14 31.43 39.76
CA ILE A 435 -26.50 32.75 39.60
C ILE A 435 -25.89 32.91 38.20
N LEU A 436 -25.13 31.90 37.75
CA LEU A 436 -24.48 31.93 36.44
C LEU A 436 -25.46 31.90 35.27
N ALA A 437 -26.55 31.16 35.44
CA ALA A 437 -27.61 31.04 34.45
C ALA A 437 -28.45 32.33 34.42
N GLU A 438 -28.82 32.92 35.55
CA GLU A 438 -29.52 34.21 35.63
C GLU A 438 -28.68 35.35 35.04
N ALA A 439 -27.39 35.41 35.36
CA ALA A 439 -26.45 36.36 34.75
C ALA A 439 -26.34 36.21 33.21
N SER A 440 -26.73 35.04 32.68
CA SER A 440 -26.81 34.74 31.26
C SER A 440 -28.22 34.93 30.67
N GLY A 441 -29.22 35.26 31.49
CA GLY A 441 -30.64 35.41 31.11
C GLY A 441 -31.39 34.07 31.04
N LEU A 442 -30.98 33.07 31.81
CA LEU A 442 -31.30 31.64 31.60
C LEU A 442 -31.86 30.92 32.84
N VAL A 443 -32.80 31.46 33.61
CA VAL A 443 -33.51 30.61 34.61
C VAL A 443 -34.97 31.01 34.77
N GLY A 444 -35.85 30.00 34.72
CA GLY A 444 -37.22 30.07 35.21
C GLY A 444 -37.62 28.90 36.13
N PHE A 445 -36.90 27.77 36.12
CA PHE A 445 -37.12 26.64 37.04
C PHE A 445 -35.88 25.72 37.14
N ILE A 446 -35.89 24.83 38.13
CA ILE A 446 -34.90 23.75 38.30
C ILE A 446 -35.66 22.42 38.44
N THR A 447 -35.17 21.37 37.81
CA THR A 447 -35.72 20.01 37.86
C THR A 447 -34.64 19.03 38.31
N CYS A 448 -34.96 18.21 39.30
CA CYS A 448 -34.13 17.13 39.84
C CYS A 448 -35.06 15.98 40.27
N ASP A 449 -34.51 14.79 40.47
CA ASP A 449 -35.29 13.63 40.93
C ASP A 449 -35.75 13.76 42.40
N GLY A 450 -36.56 12.81 42.86
CA GLY A 450 -37.07 12.75 44.23
C GLY A 450 -36.15 12.04 45.23
N ALA A 451 -34.86 11.87 44.95
CA ALA A 451 -33.96 11.10 45.80
C ALA A 451 -33.75 11.74 47.18
N SER A 452 -33.30 10.95 48.16
CA SER A 452 -33.18 11.38 49.56
C SER A 452 -32.23 12.58 49.75
N TRP A 453 -31.13 12.64 49.00
CA TRP A 453 -30.18 13.76 49.04
C TRP A 453 -30.74 15.02 48.38
N ASN A 454 -31.49 14.89 47.28
CA ASN A 454 -32.19 15.99 46.62
C ASN A 454 -33.27 16.58 47.53
N ARG A 455 -34.05 15.73 48.22
CA ARG A 455 -35.02 16.19 49.22
C ARG A 455 -34.35 16.90 50.41
N ARG A 456 -33.21 16.40 50.88
CA ARG A 456 -32.43 17.08 51.93
C ARG A 456 -31.91 18.44 51.46
N MET A 457 -31.44 18.53 50.22
CA MET A 457 -31.02 19.78 49.60
C MET A 457 -32.18 20.77 49.49
N TRP A 458 -33.39 20.33 49.13
CA TRP A 458 -34.58 21.18 49.12
C TRP A 458 -34.83 21.83 50.49
N ASN A 459 -34.72 21.05 51.58
CA ASN A 459 -34.85 21.58 52.93
C ASN A 459 -33.77 22.62 53.26
N ILE A 460 -32.52 22.39 52.85
CA ILE A 460 -31.42 23.36 53.02
C ILE A 460 -31.73 24.67 52.27
N LEU A 461 -32.35 24.59 51.10
CA LEU A 461 -32.78 25.74 50.30
C LEU A 461 -34.11 26.35 50.80
N GLY A 462 -34.69 25.87 51.90
CA GLY A 462 -35.95 26.36 52.45
C GLY A 462 -37.20 25.96 51.66
N ILE A 463 -37.08 24.99 50.76
CA ILE A 463 -38.21 24.47 49.98
C ILE A 463 -38.99 23.50 50.87
N VAL A 464 -40.21 23.89 51.22
CA VAL A 464 -41.14 23.09 52.03
C VAL A 464 -42.37 22.73 51.22
N VAL A 465 -42.81 21.47 51.33
CA VAL A 465 -44.08 21.04 50.76
C VAL A 465 -45.20 21.49 51.69
N LYS A 466 -45.94 22.53 51.29
CA LYS A 466 -47.20 22.87 51.94
C LYS A 466 -48.31 22.07 51.26
N ALA A 467 -48.79 21.03 51.93
CA ALA A 467 -49.95 20.28 51.46
C ALA A 467 -51.18 21.19 51.51
N LYS A 468 -51.58 21.74 50.36
CA LYS A 468 -52.96 22.18 50.18
C LYS A 468 -53.74 20.99 49.66
N LEU A 469 -54.75 20.57 50.43
CA LEU A 469 -55.75 19.59 50.03
C LEU A 469 -56.59 20.22 48.89
N CYS A 470 -56.10 20.17 47.65
CA CYS A 470 -56.89 20.54 46.48
C CYS A 470 -57.27 19.26 45.76
N ALA A 471 -58.50 18.81 45.98
CA ALA A 471 -59.17 17.88 45.10
C ALA A 471 -59.30 18.53 43.71
N ALA A 472 -58.97 17.75 42.68
CA ALA A 472 -58.91 18.12 41.25
C ALA A 472 -57.62 18.85 40.80
N VAL A 473 -56.89 18.12 39.94
CA VAL A 473 -55.68 18.50 39.18
C VAL A 473 -54.36 18.42 39.96
N ASN A 474 -53.64 17.31 39.74
CA ASN A 474 -52.25 17.06 40.18
C ASN A 474 -51.29 18.12 39.62
N THR A 475 -51.21 19.31 40.22
CA THR A 475 -50.15 20.27 39.93
C THR A 475 -49.77 21.04 41.18
N LEU A 476 -48.55 20.79 41.68
CA LEU A 476 -48.00 21.39 42.88
C LEU A 476 -47.47 22.80 42.57
N TRP A 477 -47.92 23.82 43.32
CA TRP A 477 -47.38 25.19 43.27
C TRP A 477 -46.60 25.48 44.56
N ILE A 478 -45.35 25.94 44.43
CA ILE A 478 -44.50 26.34 45.56
C ILE A 478 -44.31 27.86 45.49
N HIS A 479 -44.82 28.57 46.50
CA HIS A 479 -44.53 29.99 46.71
C HIS A 479 -43.33 30.13 47.63
N LEU A 480 -42.24 30.70 47.12
CA LEU A 480 -41.19 31.31 47.94
C LEU A 480 -41.61 32.75 48.27
N GLY A 481 -41.51 33.11 49.55
CA GLY A 481 -41.92 34.43 50.05
C GLY A 481 -41.24 35.57 49.29
N SER A 482 -42.04 36.55 48.92
CA SER A 482 -41.64 37.92 48.56
C SER A 482 -40.59 38.08 47.44
N CYS A 483 -40.79 37.48 46.26
CA CYS A 483 -40.70 38.15 44.92
C CYS A 483 -40.62 37.19 43.73
N PHE A 484 -40.41 35.88 43.90
CA PHE A 484 -40.31 34.97 42.74
C PHE A 484 -40.98 33.62 43.00
N SER A 485 -41.86 33.21 42.08
CA SER A 485 -42.55 31.92 42.10
C SER A 485 -41.87 30.99 41.10
N TYR A 486 -41.13 29.98 41.57
CA TYR A 486 -40.49 28.97 40.74
C TYR A 486 -41.33 27.69 40.73
N ARG A 487 -41.63 27.17 39.53
CA ARG A 487 -42.41 25.95 39.33
C ARG A 487 -41.47 24.74 39.23
N ILE A 488 -41.33 23.98 40.31
CA ILE A 488 -40.73 22.64 40.26
C ILE A 488 -41.82 21.67 39.82
N SER A 489 -41.65 21.08 38.64
CA SER A 489 -42.60 20.08 38.11
C SER A 489 -42.06 18.70 38.44
N HIS A 490 -42.75 17.96 39.31
CA HIS A 490 -42.57 16.51 39.44
C HIS A 490 -43.08 15.85 38.16
N ILE A 491 -42.21 15.16 37.43
CA ILE A 491 -42.61 14.25 36.37
C ILE A 491 -42.56 12.85 37.01
N TYR A 492 -43.73 12.24 37.16
CA TYR A 492 -43.87 10.82 37.49
C TYR A 492 -43.56 9.96 36.27
#